data_AF-A0A950K7H3-F1
#
_entry.id   AF-A0A950K7H3-F1
#
_cell.length_a   1.000
_cell.length_b   1.000
_cell.length_c   1.000
_cell.angle_alpha   90.00
_cell.angle_beta   90.00
_cell.angle_gamma   90.00
#
_symmetry.space_group_name_H-M   'P 1'
#
loop_
_entity.id
_entity.type
_entity.pdbx_description
1 polymer ?
#
loop_
_entity_poly.entity_id
_entity_poly.type
_entity_poly.pdbx_seq_one_letter_code
_entity_poly.pdbx_strand_id
1 'polypeptide(L)'
;MILLLLLCLQDPLPTDDGYRGIWYMNQPSKDEYHYKYSGGFATYPQQHLPIAIYSKEANKTFFVYGGSVKGKQELLHLVSYYDHATGEVPRPRILLNKKTDDAHDNPTLQIDAAGHLWIFSNAHGTTRPAYLHRSVKPYSI
;
A
#
# COMPACT_ATOMS: atom_id res chain seq x y z
N MET A 1 -39.96 -2.11 14.16
CA MET A 1 -39.18 -2.75 13.08
C MET A 1 -37.70 -2.53 13.41
N ILE A 2 -37.06 -3.50 14.07
CA ILE A 2 -35.67 -3.40 14.52
C ILE A 2 -34.78 -3.66 13.31
N LEU A 3 -34.07 -2.63 12.85
CA LEU A 3 -33.08 -2.75 11.78
C LEU A 3 -31.84 -3.43 12.37
N LEU A 4 -31.73 -4.74 12.18
CA LEU A 4 -30.50 -5.48 12.42
C LEU A 4 -29.44 -4.93 11.45
N LEU A 5 -28.48 -4.14 11.95
CA LEU A 5 -27.23 -3.90 11.23
C LEU A 5 -26.53 -5.25 11.12
N LEU A 6 -26.60 -5.88 9.94
CA LEU A 6 -25.61 -6.89 9.58
C LEU A 6 -24.25 -6.18 9.51
N LEU A 7 -23.45 -6.34 10.56
CA LEU A 7 -22.00 -6.19 10.47
C LEU A 7 -21.53 -7.24 9.46
N CYS A 8 -21.48 -6.85 8.19
CA CYS A 8 -20.85 -7.64 7.15
C CYS A 8 -19.37 -7.79 7.56
N LEU A 9 -18.98 -8.99 8.02
CA LEU A 9 -17.59 -9.35 8.21
C LEU A 9 -16.92 -9.16 6.85
N GLN A 10 -16.09 -8.13 6.71
CA GLN A 10 -15.28 -7.96 5.52
C GLN A 10 -14.34 -9.16 5.42
N ASP A 11 -14.33 -9.80 4.26
CA ASP A 11 -13.41 -10.89 4.00
C ASP A 11 -11.97 -10.42 4.22
N PRO A 12 -11.09 -11.29 4.75
CA PRO A 12 -9.68 -10.98 4.88
C PRO A 12 -9.13 -10.56 3.50
N LEU A 13 -8.34 -9.47 3.46
CA LEU A 13 -7.65 -9.02 2.25
C LEU A 13 -6.95 -10.19 1.51
N PRO A 14 -6.95 -10.27 0.18
CA PRO A 14 -6.22 -11.32 -0.52
C PRO A 14 -4.73 -11.30 -0.15
N THR A 15 -4.14 -12.48 0.03
CA THR A 15 -2.69 -12.60 0.31
C THR A 15 -1.93 -12.71 -1.01
N ASP A 16 -0.87 -11.91 -1.16
CA ASP A 16 0.08 -12.08 -2.26
C ASP A 16 1.18 -13.07 -1.84
N ASP A 17 1.80 -13.77 -2.79
CA ASP A 17 2.76 -14.83 -2.47
C ASP A 17 4.22 -14.36 -2.29
N GLY A 18 4.48 -13.07 -2.45
CA GLY A 18 5.81 -12.48 -2.27
C GLY A 18 5.84 -10.96 -2.38
N TYR A 19 7.01 -10.40 -2.06
CA TYR A 19 7.28 -8.97 -2.15
C TYR A 19 7.78 -8.62 -3.54
N ARG A 20 6.99 -7.88 -4.31
CA ARG A 20 7.36 -7.38 -5.65
C ARG A 20 6.91 -5.94 -5.77
N GLY A 21 7.87 -5.03 -5.90
CA GLY A 21 7.61 -3.62 -6.15
C GLY A 21 7.15 -3.35 -7.58
N ILE A 22 6.41 -2.27 -7.77
CA ILE A 22 6.13 -1.76 -9.11
C ILE A 22 7.42 -1.28 -9.79
N TRP A 23 7.59 -1.64 -11.06
CA TRP A 23 8.59 -1.00 -11.92
C TRP A 23 7.98 0.26 -12.53
N TYR A 24 8.72 1.35 -12.61
CA TYR A 24 8.22 2.58 -13.23
C TYR A 24 9.32 3.29 -14.00
N MET A 25 8.93 4.12 -14.95
CA MET A 25 9.80 5.00 -15.71
C MET A 25 9.15 6.37 -15.86
N ASN A 26 9.91 7.42 -15.58
CA ASN A 26 9.43 8.78 -15.72
C ASN A 26 10.14 9.48 -16.88
N GLN A 27 9.39 10.35 -17.57
CA GLN A 27 9.87 11.29 -18.59
C GLN A 27 10.79 10.63 -19.62
N PRO A 28 10.24 10.08 -20.71
CA PRO A 28 11.04 9.58 -21.82
C PRO A 28 12.02 10.65 -22.31
N SER A 29 13.28 10.29 -22.41
CA SER A 29 14.34 11.08 -23.02
C SER A 29 14.61 10.57 -24.44
N LYS A 30 15.24 11.41 -25.27
CA LYS A 30 15.68 11.05 -26.63
C LYS A 30 17.19 10.82 -26.68
N ASP A 31 17.73 10.27 -25.60
CA ASP A 31 19.15 9.94 -25.44
C ASP A 31 19.33 8.44 -25.14
N GLU A 32 20.58 8.02 -24.95
CA GLU A 32 20.96 6.63 -24.68
C GLU A 32 20.36 6.04 -23.39
N TYR A 33 19.84 6.87 -22.48
CA TYR A 33 19.28 6.43 -21.21
C TYR A 33 17.76 6.19 -21.25
N HIS A 34 17.09 6.61 -22.33
CA HIS A 34 15.64 6.47 -22.63
C HIS A 34 14.65 7.12 -21.65
N TYR A 35 14.98 7.25 -20.37
CA TYR A 35 14.14 7.84 -19.33
C TYR A 35 15.00 8.65 -18.37
N LYS A 36 14.43 9.72 -17.80
CA LYS A 36 15.11 10.51 -16.77
C LYS A 36 15.46 9.68 -15.53
N TYR A 37 14.55 8.78 -15.15
CA TYR A 37 14.82 7.72 -14.20
C TYR A 37 13.82 6.58 -14.42
N SER A 38 14.27 5.37 -14.11
CA SER A 38 13.45 4.16 -14.16
C SER A 38 13.98 3.13 -13.17
N GLY A 39 13.13 2.26 -12.65
CA GLY A 39 13.56 1.26 -11.68
C GLY A 39 12.42 0.67 -10.85
N GLY A 40 12.78 0.01 -9.76
CA GLY A 40 11.85 -0.40 -8.71
C GLY A 40 11.39 0.81 -7.88
N PHE A 41 10.12 1.16 -7.97
CA PHE A 41 9.52 2.40 -7.46
C PHE A 41 8.44 2.11 -6.42
N ALA A 42 8.62 1.05 -5.63
CA ALA A 42 7.65 0.62 -4.62
C ALA A 42 7.35 1.65 -3.52
N THR A 43 8.30 2.53 -3.23
CA THR A 43 8.23 3.55 -2.16
C THR A 43 8.37 4.98 -2.71
N TYR A 44 8.17 5.13 -4.02
CA TYR A 44 8.11 6.42 -4.70
C TYR A 44 6.74 7.07 -4.52
N PRO A 45 6.59 8.41 -4.63
CA PRO A 45 7.64 9.42 -4.53
C PRO A 45 8.18 9.53 -3.11
N GLN A 46 9.44 9.98 -2.96
CA GLN A 46 10.08 10.13 -1.65
C GLN A 46 9.31 11.07 -0.69
N GLN A 47 8.48 11.98 -1.21
CA GLN A 47 7.66 12.88 -0.40
C GLN A 47 6.43 12.19 0.21
N HIS A 48 6.04 11.01 -0.29
CA HIS A 48 4.92 10.24 0.25
C HIS A 48 5.38 9.55 1.52
N LEU A 49 5.17 10.22 2.66
CA LEU A 49 5.57 9.75 3.97
C LEU A 49 4.43 9.95 4.98
N PRO A 50 4.34 9.08 6.00
CA PRO A 50 5.15 7.88 6.21
C PRO A 50 4.59 6.67 5.45
N ILE A 51 5.47 5.74 5.11
CA ILE A 51 5.13 4.44 4.51
C ILE A 51 5.32 3.27 5.48
N ALA A 52 5.97 3.52 6.63
CA ALA A 52 6.17 2.54 7.68
C ALA A 52 6.08 3.22 9.05
N ILE A 53 5.38 2.59 10.00
CA ILE A 53 5.19 3.10 11.35
C ILE A 53 5.36 1.96 12.36
N TYR A 54 6.22 2.16 13.34
CA TYR A 54 6.32 1.28 14.51
C TYR A 54 5.21 1.58 15.51
N SER A 55 4.51 0.54 15.96
CA SER A 55 3.64 0.58 17.13
C SER A 55 4.26 -0.27 18.24
N LYS A 56 4.46 0.37 19.39
CA LYS A 56 4.94 -0.30 20.61
C LYS A 56 3.89 -1.27 21.15
N GLU A 57 2.62 -0.89 21.11
CA GLU A 57 1.49 -1.68 21.60
C GLU A 57 1.34 -3.00 20.84
N ALA A 58 1.56 -2.97 19.51
CA ALA A 58 1.51 -4.17 18.67
C ALA A 58 2.85 -4.93 18.60
N ASN A 59 3.94 -4.29 19.06
CA ASN A 59 5.33 -4.68 18.83
C ASN A 59 5.62 -4.99 17.35
N LYS A 60 5.13 -4.13 16.45
CA LYS A 60 5.16 -4.32 14.99
C LYS A 60 5.51 -3.02 14.29
N THR A 61 6.27 -3.11 13.20
CA THR A 61 6.35 -2.02 12.21
C THR A 61 5.42 -2.33 11.06
N PHE A 62 4.29 -1.65 10.98
CA PHE A 62 3.38 -1.74 9.83
C PHE A 62 3.94 -0.94 8.68
N PHE A 63 3.77 -1.42 7.45
CA PHE A 63 4.23 -0.71 6.26
C PHE A 63 3.35 -0.96 5.03
N VAL A 64 3.38 0.01 4.11
CA VAL A 64 2.70 -0.03 2.81
C VAL A 64 3.70 0.20 1.69
N TYR A 65 3.39 -0.31 0.50
CA TYR A 65 4.17 -0.07 -0.70
C TYR A 65 3.35 -0.32 -1.97
N GLY A 66 3.85 0.22 -3.08
CA GLY A 66 3.38 -0.09 -4.44
C GLY A 66 3.97 -1.39 -4.97
N GLY A 67 3.13 -2.39 -5.20
CA GLY A 67 3.52 -3.58 -5.95
C GLY A 67 2.88 -3.64 -7.33
N SER A 68 3.06 -4.77 -8.00
CA SER A 68 2.45 -5.02 -9.31
C SER A 68 1.66 -6.32 -9.34
N VAL A 69 0.56 -6.32 -10.09
CA VAL A 69 -0.10 -7.55 -10.51
C VAL A 69 0.90 -8.40 -11.30
N LYS A 70 0.97 -9.70 -11.01
CA LYS A 70 1.89 -10.60 -11.71
C LYS A 70 1.66 -10.60 -13.21
N GLY A 71 2.75 -10.41 -13.96
CA GLY A 71 2.73 -10.39 -15.42
C GLY A 71 2.01 -9.17 -16.02
N LYS A 72 1.67 -8.16 -15.21
CA LYS A 72 1.02 -6.94 -15.68
C LYS A 72 1.67 -5.71 -15.06
N GLN A 73 1.67 -4.62 -15.83
CA GLN A 73 2.07 -3.31 -15.37
C GLN A 73 0.84 -2.60 -14.76
N GLU A 74 0.36 -3.13 -13.62
CA GLU A 74 -0.79 -2.59 -12.86
C GLU A 74 -0.41 -2.48 -11.37
N LEU A 75 -0.49 -1.27 -10.81
CA LEU A 75 -0.19 -0.91 -9.44
C LEU A 75 -1.16 -1.55 -8.45
N LEU A 76 -0.58 -2.29 -7.51
CA LEU A 76 -1.22 -2.77 -6.29
C LEU A 76 -0.78 -1.93 -5.10
N HIS A 77 -1.71 -1.60 -4.22
CA HIS A 77 -1.40 -1.12 -2.89
C HIS A 77 -1.32 -2.33 -1.97
N LEU A 78 -0.13 -2.57 -1.43
CA LEU A 78 0.17 -3.70 -0.57
C LEU A 78 0.46 -3.20 0.84
N VAL A 79 0.07 -3.99 1.83
CA VAL A 79 0.28 -3.70 3.25
C VAL A 79 0.79 -4.95 3.96
N SER A 80 1.74 -4.77 4.87
CA SER A 80 2.27 -5.83 5.73
C SER A 80 2.87 -5.25 7.02
N TYR A 81 3.53 -6.08 7.81
CA TYR A 81 4.29 -5.65 8.98
C TYR A 81 5.60 -6.42 9.14
N TYR A 82 6.52 -5.86 9.91
CA TYR A 82 7.61 -6.59 10.54
C TYR A 82 7.22 -6.88 11.98
N ASP A 83 7.26 -8.14 12.39
CA ASP A 83 6.99 -8.55 13.78
C ASP A 83 8.28 -8.53 14.58
N HIS A 84 8.40 -7.61 15.54
CA HIS A 84 9.62 -7.47 16.34
C HIS A 84 9.77 -8.58 17.38
N ALA A 85 8.72 -9.37 17.66
CA ALA A 85 8.82 -10.51 18.57
C ALA A 85 9.48 -11.71 17.88
N THR A 86 9.18 -11.95 16.61
CA THR A 86 9.70 -13.12 15.86
C THR A 86 10.84 -12.77 14.90
N GLY A 87 10.98 -11.48 14.54
CA GLY A 87 11.91 -11.03 13.52
C GLY A 87 11.47 -11.34 12.09
N GLU A 88 10.19 -11.68 11.89
CA GLU A 88 9.65 -12.11 10.60
C GLU A 88 8.87 -11.01 9.89
N VAL A 89 8.79 -11.15 8.57
CA VAL A 89 7.92 -10.35 7.70
C VAL A 89 6.94 -11.31 7.01
N PRO A 90 5.66 -11.39 7.42
CA PRO A 90 4.67 -12.25 6.75
C PRO A 90 4.44 -11.83 5.29
N ARG A 91 3.77 -12.67 4.52
CA ARG A 91 3.34 -12.33 3.16
C ARG A 91 2.41 -11.11 3.15
N PRO A 92 2.58 -10.19 2.17
CA PRO A 92 1.81 -8.95 2.14
C PRO A 92 0.37 -9.20 1.69
N ARG A 93 -0.52 -8.28 2.07
CA ARG A 93 -1.93 -8.32 1.74
C ARG A 93 -2.26 -7.26 0.69
N ILE A 94 -3.07 -7.64 -0.29
CA ILE A 94 -3.51 -6.77 -1.38
C ILE A 94 -4.69 -5.93 -0.87
N LEU A 95 -4.45 -4.64 -0.66
CA LEU A 95 -5.49 -3.70 -0.24
C LEU A 95 -6.35 -3.25 -1.42
N LEU A 96 -5.69 -2.92 -2.54
CA LEU A 96 -6.34 -2.31 -3.70
C LEU A 96 -5.52 -2.60 -4.97
N ASN A 97 -6.18 -2.90 -6.09
CA ASN A 97 -5.60 -2.70 -7.41
C ASN A 97 -6.03 -1.32 -7.91
N LYS A 98 -5.05 -0.42 -8.09
CA LYS A 98 -5.30 0.98 -8.43
C LYS A 98 -5.66 1.20 -9.90
N LYS A 99 -5.53 0.16 -10.74
CA LYS A 99 -5.85 0.15 -12.17
C LYS A 99 -5.11 1.23 -12.95
N THR A 100 -3.83 1.41 -12.61
CA THR A 100 -2.88 2.31 -13.27
C THR A 100 -1.49 1.72 -13.13
N ASP A 101 -0.54 2.16 -13.96
CA ASP A 101 0.89 1.91 -13.79
C ASP A 101 1.63 3.09 -13.15
N ASP A 102 0.92 4.17 -12.81
CA ASP A 102 1.49 5.40 -12.28
C ASP A 102 1.93 5.22 -10.83
N ALA A 103 3.24 5.00 -10.61
CA ALA A 103 3.81 4.84 -9.27
C ALA A 103 3.67 6.10 -8.38
N HIS A 104 3.27 7.25 -8.93
CA HIS A 104 2.90 8.41 -8.11
C HIS A 104 1.64 8.15 -7.26
N ASP A 105 0.81 7.16 -7.60
CA ASP A 105 -0.40 6.82 -6.85
C ASP A 105 -0.09 5.93 -5.60
N ASN A 106 1.18 5.60 -5.34
CA ASN A 106 1.60 4.76 -4.21
C ASN A 106 1.03 5.21 -2.85
N PRO A 107 0.71 4.25 -1.95
CA PRO A 107 0.03 4.52 -0.70
C PRO A 107 0.94 5.11 0.38
N THR A 108 0.34 5.82 1.33
CA THR A 108 0.94 6.17 2.63
C THR A 108 0.11 5.60 3.79
N LEU A 109 0.71 5.51 4.97
CA LEU A 109 0.14 4.89 6.16
C LEU A 109 0.10 5.89 7.33
N GLN A 110 -0.91 5.80 8.19
CA GLN A 110 -0.96 6.40 9.52
C GLN A 110 -1.54 5.39 10.53
N ILE A 111 -1.25 5.58 11.81
CA ILE A 111 -1.90 4.86 12.91
C ILE A 111 -2.54 5.91 13.82
N ASP A 112 -3.84 5.79 14.07
CA ASP A 112 -4.52 6.73 14.97
C ASP A 112 -4.38 6.35 16.44
N ALA A 113 -4.90 7.21 17.33
CA ALA A 113 -4.81 7.01 18.77
C ALA A 113 -5.59 5.78 19.29
N ALA A 114 -6.56 5.25 18.52
CA ALA A 114 -7.25 4.02 18.84
C ALA A 114 -6.51 2.78 18.30
N GLY A 115 -5.40 2.97 17.59
CA GLY A 115 -4.58 1.94 16.99
C GLY A 115 -5.04 1.51 15.60
N HIS A 116 -6.03 2.17 14.99
CA HIS A 116 -6.47 1.83 13.65
C HIS A 116 -5.45 2.29 12.61
N LEU A 117 -5.21 1.43 11.62
CA LEU A 117 -4.36 1.75 10.49
C LEU A 117 -5.19 2.52 9.47
N TRP A 118 -4.67 3.65 9.02
CA TRP A 118 -5.23 4.47 7.95
C TRP A 118 -4.32 4.44 6.75
N ILE A 119 -4.82 3.97 5.61
CA ILE A 119 -4.05 3.91 4.37
C ILE A 119 -4.66 4.89 3.37
N PHE A 120 -3.84 5.83 2.93
CA PHE A 120 -4.20 6.84 1.94
C PHE A 120 -3.70 6.36 0.59
N SER A 121 -4.63 5.98 -0.27
CA SER A 121 -4.37 5.57 -1.65
C SER A 121 -4.39 6.81 -2.53
N ASN A 122 -3.20 7.35 -2.79
CA ASN A 122 -3.02 8.64 -3.45
C ASN A 122 -3.43 8.60 -4.94
N ALA A 123 -3.57 9.79 -5.52
CA ALA A 123 -3.81 9.98 -6.94
C ALA A 123 -2.93 11.12 -7.47
N HIS A 124 -2.31 10.91 -8.62
CA HIS A 124 -1.52 11.93 -9.31
C HIS A 124 -2.42 12.80 -10.18
N GLY A 125 -2.95 13.86 -9.55
CA GLY A 125 -3.94 14.75 -10.16
C GLY A 125 -5.37 14.26 -9.95
N THR A 126 -6.30 14.71 -10.79
CA THR A 126 -7.75 14.49 -10.61
C THR A 126 -8.35 13.44 -11.54
N THR A 127 -7.55 12.85 -12.43
CA THR A 127 -8.04 11.92 -13.48
C THR A 127 -8.38 10.53 -12.95
N ARG A 128 -7.92 10.19 -11.73
CA ARG A 128 -8.18 8.91 -11.07
C ARG A 128 -8.63 9.16 -9.63
N PRO A 129 -9.50 8.31 -9.06
CA PRO A 129 -9.92 8.45 -7.68
C PRO A 129 -8.77 8.21 -6.70
N ALA A 130 -8.76 8.96 -5.62
CA ALA A 130 -8.05 8.60 -4.40
C ALA A 130 -8.98 7.78 -3.49
N TYR A 131 -8.41 6.97 -2.59
CA TYR A 131 -9.18 6.18 -1.63
C TYR A 131 -8.61 6.35 -0.23
N LEU A 132 -9.48 6.28 0.77
CA LEU A 132 -9.09 6.25 2.17
C LEU A 132 -9.59 4.92 2.76
N HIS A 133 -8.66 4.18 3.35
CA HIS A 133 -8.95 2.90 4.00
C HIS A 133 -8.65 3.02 5.49
N ARG A 134 -9.47 2.36 6.30
CA ARG A 134 -9.23 2.20 7.73
C ARG A 134 -9.33 0.71 8.08
N SER A 135 -8.43 0.20 8.91
CA SER A 135 -8.58 -1.14 9.45
C SER A 135 -9.90 -1.27 10.22
N VAL A 136 -10.47 -2.47 10.26
CA VAL A 136 -11.69 -2.75 11.05
C VAL A 136 -11.36 -2.79 12.54
N LYS A 137 -10.18 -3.34 12.89
CA LYS A 137 -9.68 -3.48 14.25
C LYS A 137 -8.35 -2.72 14.44
N PRO A 138 -8.04 -2.27 15.66
CA PRO A 138 -6.72 -1.74 15.99
C PRO A 138 -5.61 -2.73 15.65
N TYR A 139 -4.49 -2.23 15.14
CA TYR A 139 -3.26 -2.99 14.86
C TYR A 139 -3.47 -4.24 13.99
N SER A 140 -4.47 -4.18 13.11
CA SER A 140 -4.86 -5.28 12.23
C SER A 140 -4.77 -4.84 10.77
N ILE A 141 -4.21 -5.72 9.95
CA ILE A 141 -4.28 -5.67 8.48
C ILE A 141 -5.44 -6.54 8.01
#